data_AF-A0AAW5BJY3-F1
#
_entry.id   AF-A0AAW5BJY3-F1
#
_cell.length_a   1.000
_cell.length_b   1.000
_cell.length_c   1.000
_cell.angle_alpha   90.00
_cell.angle_beta   90.00
_cell.angle_gamma   90.00
#
_symmetry.space_group_name_H-M   'P 1'
#
loop_
_entity.id
_entity.type
_entity.pdbx_description
1 polymer ?
#
loop_
_entity_poly.entity_id
_entity_poly.type
_entity_poly.pdbx_seq_one_letter_code
_entity_poly.pdbx_strand_id
1 'polypeptide(L)'
;IASVFAFLSPYDPNQIDPINRLLRPSLTHLFGTDDVGRDYFTRSLYGGRISLMVGFMAMIISTLVGTIIGAISGYFGGKID
;
A
#
# COMPACT_ATOMS: atom_id res chain seq x y z
N ILE A 1 3.30 -5.46 4.80
CA ILE A 1 3.91 -6.72 4.28
C ILE A 1 2.88 -7.56 3.53
N ALA A 2 1.72 -7.87 4.13
CA ALA A 2 0.65 -8.63 3.45
C ALA A 2 0.25 -8.06 2.07
N SER A 3 0.20 -6.73 1.91
CA SER A 3 -0.08 -6.05 0.64
C SER A 3 0.97 -6.27 -0.47
N VAL A 4 2.21 -6.64 -0.12
CA VAL A 4 3.25 -6.99 -1.12
C VAL A 4 2.95 -8.35 -1.74
N PHE A 5 2.36 -9.26 -0.96
CA PHE A 5 1.89 -10.57 -1.40
C PHE A 5 0.47 -10.53 -1.97
N ALA A 6 -0.04 -9.35 -2.37
CA ALA A 6 -1.40 -9.24 -2.92
C ALA A 6 -1.61 -10.06 -4.21
N PHE A 7 -0.55 -10.30 -4.98
CA PHE A 7 -0.55 -11.22 -6.13
C PHE A 7 -0.86 -12.68 -5.73
N LEU A 8 -0.56 -13.07 -4.49
CA LEU A 8 -0.83 -14.42 -3.98
C LEU A 8 -2.29 -14.61 -3.57
N SER A 9 -3.11 -13.55 -3.60
CA SER A 9 -4.54 -13.67 -3.39
C SER A 9 -5.15 -14.50 -4.53
N PRO A 10 -5.86 -15.61 -4.23
CA PRO A 10 -6.52 -16.41 -5.26
C PRO A 10 -7.74 -15.72 -5.88
N TYR A 11 -8.14 -14.55 -5.37
CA TYR A 11 -9.28 -13.76 -5.83
C TYR A 11 -8.81 -12.59 -6.68
N ASP A 12 -9.40 -12.44 -7.87
CA ASP A 12 -9.16 -11.30 -8.75
C ASP A 12 -9.88 -10.05 -8.20
N PRO A 13 -9.15 -8.94 -7.95
CA PRO A 13 -9.73 -7.71 -7.37
C PRO A 13 -10.84 -7.07 -8.21
N ASN A 14 -10.91 -7.39 -9.51
CA ASN A 14 -11.89 -6.82 -10.43
C ASN A 14 -12.98 -7.81 -10.84
N GLN A 15 -12.92 -9.06 -10.38
CA GLN A 15 -13.94 -10.05 -10.73
C GLN A 15 -15.26 -9.69 -10.05
N ILE A 16 -16.27 -9.47 -10.89
CA ILE A 16 -17.63 -9.13 -10.49
C ILE A 16 -18.40 -10.44 -10.38
N ASP A 17 -18.80 -10.80 -9.17
CA ASP A 17 -19.64 -11.97 -8.92
C ASP A 17 -21.01 -11.53 -8.35
N PRO A 18 -22.00 -11.25 -9.22
CA PRO A 18 -23.30 -10.75 -8.78
C PRO A 18 -24.12 -11.77 -8.00
N ILE A 19 -23.74 -13.07 -8.03
CA ILE A 19 -24.38 -14.13 -7.23
C ILE A 19 -23.99 -13.99 -5.75
N ASN A 20 -22.77 -13.56 -5.49
CA ASN A 20 -22.16 -13.45 -4.17
C ASN A 20 -22.10 -12.00 -3.66
N ARG A 21 -23.10 -11.18 -4.02
CA ARG A 21 -23.22 -9.77 -3.59
C ARG A 21 -23.70 -9.66 -2.13
N LEU A 22 -23.16 -8.68 -1.39
CA LEU A 22 -23.58 -8.35 -0.01
C LEU A 22 -23.43 -9.52 0.98
N LEU A 23 -22.43 -10.38 0.76
CA LEU A 23 -22.13 -11.47 1.68
C LEU A 23 -21.52 -10.91 2.97
N ARG A 24 -22.00 -11.45 4.09
CA ARG A 24 -21.43 -11.19 5.41
C ARG A 24 -20.01 -11.77 5.50
N PRO A 25 -19.15 -11.25 6.40
CA PRO A 25 -17.80 -11.77 6.59
C PRO A 25 -17.81 -13.29 6.83
N SER A 26 -17.03 -14.02 6.04
CA SER A 26 -16.89 -15.48 6.12
C SER A 26 -15.42 -15.87 5.95
N LEU A 27 -15.08 -17.14 6.22
CA LEU A 27 -13.71 -17.63 5.99
C LEU A 27 -13.26 -17.55 4.52
N THR A 28 -14.22 -17.53 3.59
CA THR A 28 -13.96 -17.31 2.16
C THR A 28 -13.88 -15.82 1.82
N HIS A 29 -14.70 -14.97 2.45
CA HIS A 29 -14.70 -13.52 2.28
C HIS A 29 -14.43 -12.83 3.61
N LEU A 30 -13.14 -12.72 3.97
CA LEU A 30 -12.68 -12.24 5.30
C LEU A 30 -13.32 -10.91 5.75
N PHE A 31 -13.59 -10.00 4.82
CA PHE A 31 -14.26 -8.71 5.07
C PHE A 31 -15.63 -8.60 4.37
N GLY A 32 -16.15 -9.69 3.82
CA GLY A 32 -17.37 -9.70 3.03
C GLY A 32 -17.17 -9.14 1.62
N THR A 33 -18.29 -9.04 0.88
CA THR A 33 -18.30 -8.59 -0.51
C THR A 33 -19.04 -7.27 -0.70
N ASP A 34 -18.61 -6.50 -1.71
CA ASP A 34 -19.20 -5.23 -2.15
C ASP A 34 -20.61 -5.42 -2.74
N ASP A 35 -21.24 -4.29 -3.06
CA ASP A 35 -22.45 -4.17 -3.87
C ASP A 35 -22.36 -4.78 -5.28
N VAL A 36 -21.18 -5.24 -5.67
CA VAL A 36 -20.96 -5.85 -6.98
C VAL A 36 -20.30 -7.24 -6.80
N GLY A 37 -20.31 -7.77 -5.57
CA GLY A 37 -19.74 -9.09 -5.26
C GLY A 37 -18.20 -9.13 -5.18
N ARG A 38 -17.55 -7.97 -5.08
CA ARG A 38 -16.09 -7.86 -5.01
C ARG A 38 -15.58 -7.99 -3.58
N ASP A 39 -14.46 -8.66 -3.38
CA ASP A 39 -13.87 -8.85 -2.05
C ASP A 39 -13.22 -7.58 -1.49
N TYR A 40 -13.72 -7.11 -0.34
CA TYR A 40 -13.14 -5.95 0.36
C TYR A 40 -11.71 -6.21 0.83
N PHE A 41 -11.42 -7.43 1.29
CA PHE A 41 -10.09 -7.82 1.73
C PHE A 41 -9.07 -7.73 0.60
N THR A 42 -9.40 -8.30 -0.55
CA THR A 42 -8.58 -8.25 -1.76
C THR A 42 -8.34 -6.81 -2.22
N ARG A 43 -9.39 -5.97 -2.24
CA ARG A 43 -9.24 -4.54 -2.60
C ARG A 43 -8.35 -3.77 -1.63
N SER A 44 -8.47 -4.01 -0.33
CA SER A 44 -7.60 -3.40 0.67
C SER A 44 -6.15 -3.87 0.53
N LEU A 45 -5.94 -5.16 0.22
CA LEU A 45 -4.62 -5.74 0.03
C LEU A 45 -3.90 -5.11 -1.17
N TYR A 46 -4.59 -5.01 -2.31
CA TYR A 46 -4.10 -4.34 -3.51
C TYR A 46 -3.93 -2.82 -3.33
N GLY A 47 -4.86 -2.15 -2.66
CA GLY A 47 -4.74 -0.73 -2.32
C GLY A 47 -3.53 -0.44 -1.43
N GLY A 48 -3.27 -1.29 -0.43
CA GLY A 48 -2.11 -1.19 0.44
C GLY A 48 -0.77 -1.30 -0.32
N ARG A 49 -0.71 -2.03 -1.44
CA ARG A 49 0.50 -2.13 -2.28
C ARG A 49 0.88 -0.76 -2.85
N ILE A 50 -0.11 -0.02 -3.34
CA ILE A 50 0.08 1.32 -3.90
C ILE A 50 0.54 2.27 -2.79
N SER A 51 -0.12 2.26 -1.63
CA SER A 51 0.26 3.10 -0.48
C SER A 51 1.70 2.84 -0.03
N LEU A 52 2.13 1.56 0.01
CA LEU A 52 3.52 1.20 0.33
C LEU A 52 4.52 1.70 -0.72
N MET A 53 4.20 1.57 -2.02
CA MET A 53 5.06 2.09 -3.09
C MET A 53 5.22 3.62 -2.99
N VAL A 54 4.14 4.35 -2.76
CA VAL A 54 4.17 5.81 -2.63
C VAL A 54 4.99 6.22 -1.41
N GLY A 55 4.75 5.61 -0.24
CA GLY A 55 5.51 5.89 0.98
C GLY A 55 7.01 5.61 0.82
N PHE A 56 7.35 4.49 0.18
CA PHE A 56 8.74 4.12 -0.09
C PHE A 56 9.44 5.13 -1.01
N MET A 57 8.79 5.56 -2.09
CA MET A 57 9.34 6.58 -3.00
C MET A 57 9.50 7.94 -2.32
N ALA A 58 8.51 8.35 -1.51
CA ALA A 58 8.60 9.57 -0.72
C ALA A 58 9.79 9.55 0.25
N MET A 59 10.02 8.40 0.91
CA MET A 59 11.16 8.23 1.81
C MET A 59 12.50 8.35 1.09
N ILE A 60 12.65 7.74 -0.10
CA ILE A 60 13.87 7.85 -0.91
C ILE A 60 14.14 9.31 -1.25
N ILE A 61 13.14 10.03 -1.76
CA ILE A 61 13.29 11.43 -2.14
C ILE A 61 13.64 12.30 -0.92
N SER A 62 12.92 12.12 0.18
CA SER A 62 13.17 12.86 1.42
C SER A 62 14.56 12.60 1.96
N THR A 63 15.04 11.36 1.87
CA THR A 63 16.39 10.98 2.33
C THR A 63 17.43 11.60 1.42
N LEU A 64 17.29 11.51 0.10
CA LEU A 64 18.22 12.13 -0.85
C LEU A 64 18.34 13.65 -0.64
N VAL A 65 17.21 14.34 -0.55
CA VAL A 65 17.18 15.79 -0.32
C VAL A 65 17.77 16.12 1.06
N GLY A 66 17.35 15.41 2.10
CA GLY A 66 17.87 15.59 3.46
C GLY A 66 19.37 15.33 3.57
N THR A 67 19.88 14.31 2.89
CA THR A 67 21.32 14.00 2.85
C THR A 67 22.11 15.04 2.09
N ILE A 68 21.62 15.55 0.94
CA ILE A 68 22.30 16.62 0.20
C ILE A 68 22.38 17.89 1.06
N ILE A 69 21.25 18.32 1.63
CA ILE A 69 21.19 19.51 2.48
C ILE A 69 22.05 19.31 3.74
N GLY A 70 21.94 18.14 4.38
CA GLY A 70 22.73 17.78 5.55
C GLY A 70 24.24 17.74 5.26
N ALA A 71 24.65 17.22 4.10
CA ALA A 71 26.05 17.19 3.69
C ALA A 71 26.60 18.60 3.41
N ILE A 72 25.83 19.45 2.73
CA ILE A 72 26.20 20.86 2.50
C ILE A 72 26.31 21.59 3.85
N SER A 73 25.31 21.41 4.72
CA SER A 73 25.30 22.01 6.05
C SER A 73 26.42 21.48 6.95
N GLY A 74 26.81 20.21 6.84
CA GLY A 74 27.94 19.65 7.58
C GLY A 74 29.29 20.19 7.08
N TYR A 75 29.43 20.34 5.75
CA TYR A 75 30.65 20.87 5.14
C TYR A 75 30.89 22.35 5.46
N PHE A 76 29.85 23.18 5.44
CA PHE A 76 29.95 24.62 5.74
C PHE A 76 29.69 24.96 7.22
N GLY A 77 28.80 24.22 7.88
CA GLY A 77 28.38 24.42 9.28
C GLY A 77 29.32 23.79 10.31
N GLY A 78 30.26 22.92 9.92
CA GLY A 78 31.39 22.58 10.78
C GLY A 78 32.28 23.78 11.15
N LYS A 79 32.09 24.95 10.50
CA LYS A 79 32.73 26.22 10.86
C LYS A 79 31.89 27.11 11.81
N ILE A 80 30.63 26.76 12.10
CA ILE A 80 29.69 27.62 12.83
C ILE A 80 28.92 26.82 13.90
N ASP A 81 29.60 25.87 14.57
CA ASP A 81 29.11 25.34 15.86
C ASP A 81 28.81 26.49 16.84
#